data_AF-A0A956TS24-F1
#
_entry.id   AF-A0A956TS24-F1
#
_cell.length_a   1.000
_cell.length_b   1.000
_cell.length_c   1.000
_cell.angle_alpha   90.00
_cell.angle_beta   90.00
_cell.angle_gamma   90.00
#
_symmetry.space_group_name_H-M   'P 1'
#
loop_
_entity.id
_entity.type
_entity.pdbx_description
1 polymer ?
#
loop_
_entity_poly.entity_id
_entity_poly.type
_entity_poly.pdbx_seq_one_letter_code
_entity_poly.pdbx_strand_id
1 'polypeptide(L)'
;MNRRLNSVLVSIFSPVVFLYSLGALQPAHGIGDAIAQPYDWTVEVKTEQLERQFEYQGSTIKPVVKAEVKYYEKGEPDNKTDYENLWYHDGKPLGLERKHKYEITEGESVEIRVEHTTGSPTSGEYKAAANAISRILLDSYLHRCPVVIVHIKEGSLGAISSYLQARNWKIQTEEADVAVAAAVNLFLQEGDDGAKQTLYYESI
;
A
#
# COMPACT_ATOMS: atom_id res chain seq x y z
N MET A 1 37.92 44.29 45.82
CA MET A 1 38.90 43.53 45.00
C MET A 1 38.64 42.05 45.25
N ASN A 2 38.01 41.35 44.31
CA ASN A 2 37.98 39.88 44.17
C ASN A 2 37.03 39.50 43.01
N ARG A 3 37.58 39.34 41.81
CA ARG A 3 36.88 38.78 40.64
C ARG A 3 37.02 37.25 40.69
N ARG A 4 35.91 36.52 40.82
CA ARG A 4 35.86 35.08 40.55
C ARG A 4 35.42 34.86 39.10
N LEU A 5 36.30 34.25 38.32
CA LEU A 5 36.02 33.79 36.95
C LEU A 5 35.38 32.40 37.05
N ASN A 6 34.10 32.30 36.70
CA ASN A 6 33.44 31.02 36.51
C ASN A 6 33.74 30.51 35.09
N SER A 7 34.55 29.47 35.03
CA SER A 7 34.80 28.64 33.84
C SER A 7 33.54 27.84 33.53
N VAL A 8 32.85 28.17 32.43
CA VAL A 8 31.74 27.38 31.90
C VAL A 8 32.32 26.38 30.91
N LEU A 9 32.39 25.12 31.32
CA LEU A 9 32.72 23.99 30.45
C LEU A 9 31.58 23.81 29.44
N VAL A 10 31.84 24.16 28.19
CA VAL A 10 30.95 23.86 27.06
C VAL A 10 31.13 22.38 26.72
N SER A 11 30.17 21.56 27.13
CA SER A 11 30.12 20.13 26.79
C SER A 11 29.71 19.99 25.33
N ILE A 12 30.65 19.57 24.48
CA ILE A 12 30.42 19.26 23.07
C ILE A 12 29.65 17.94 23.02
N PHE A 13 28.32 18.02 22.86
CA PHE A 13 27.50 16.86 22.54
C PHE A 13 27.81 16.44 21.10
N SER A 14 28.57 15.35 20.96
CA SER A 14 28.76 14.68 19.69
C SER A 14 27.44 13.99 19.31
N PRO A 15 26.83 14.28 18.15
CA PRO A 15 25.67 13.54 17.71
C PRO A 15 26.12 12.12 17.35
N VAL A 16 25.81 11.17 18.22
CA VAL A 16 25.83 9.75 17.88
C VAL A 16 24.79 9.57 16.79
N VAL A 17 25.26 9.51 15.55
CA VAL A 17 24.49 9.10 14.39
C VAL A 17 24.07 7.66 14.66
N PHE A 18 22.86 7.48 15.20
CA PHE A 18 22.17 6.21 15.14
C PHE A 18 21.88 5.95 13.66
N LEU A 19 22.79 5.23 13.01
CA LEU A 19 22.46 4.46 11.82
C LEU A 19 21.37 3.47 12.26
N TYR A 20 20.12 3.87 12.04
CA TYR A 20 19.01 2.94 12.02
C TYR A 20 19.35 1.91 10.96
N SER A 21 19.69 0.71 11.41
CA SER A 21 19.74 -0.48 10.57
C SER A 21 18.35 -0.61 9.94
N LEU A 22 18.22 -0.22 8.66
CA LEU A 22 17.14 -0.71 7.82
C LEU A 22 17.16 -2.25 7.97
N GLY A 23 16.02 -2.78 8.37
CA GLY A 23 15.86 -4.14 8.87
C GLY A 23 16.50 -5.19 7.96
N ALA A 24 16.91 -6.29 8.58
CA ALA A 24 17.39 -7.47 7.89
C ALA A 24 16.48 -7.77 6.70
N LEU A 25 17.07 -7.75 5.50
CA LEU A 25 16.44 -8.24 4.27
C LEU A 25 15.97 -9.66 4.56
N GLN A 26 14.67 -9.85 4.78
CA GLN A 26 14.12 -11.19 4.85
C GLN A 26 14.32 -11.80 3.46
N PRO A 27 15.00 -12.95 3.35
CA PRO A 27 15.12 -13.63 2.08
C PRO A 27 13.72 -13.89 1.55
N ALA A 28 13.47 -13.51 0.29
CA ALA A 28 12.24 -13.87 -0.41
C ALA A 28 12.15 -15.40 -0.40
N HIS A 29 11.31 -15.95 0.46
CA HIS A 29 11.05 -17.38 0.47
C HIS A 29 10.37 -17.72 -0.86
N GLY A 30 10.85 -18.77 -1.52
CA GLY A 30 10.35 -19.22 -2.81
C GLY A 30 8.84 -19.43 -2.78
N ILE A 31 8.22 -19.27 -3.94
CA ILE A 31 6.80 -19.44 -4.22
C ILE A 31 6.47 -20.95 -4.10
N GLY A 32 6.48 -21.48 -2.88
CA GLY A 32 6.28 -22.89 -2.58
C GLY A 32 5.35 -22.99 -1.39
N ASP A 33 4.07 -23.24 -1.70
CA ASP A 33 2.91 -23.13 -0.82
C ASP A 33 2.69 -21.74 -0.24
N ALA A 34 1.60 -21.10 -0.71
CA ALA A 34 1.00 -19.99 -0.01
C ALA A 34 0.60 -20.47 1.38
N ILE A 35 1.53 -20.34 2.34
CA ILE A 35 1.17 -20.29 3.75
C ILE A 35 0.08 -19.24 3.79
N ALA A 36 -1.16 -19.65 4.10
CA ALA A 36 -2.24 -18.73 4.40
C ALA A 36 -1.76 -17.92 5.60
N GLN A 37 -1.02 -16.85 5.34
CA GLN A 37 -0.37 -16.10 6.38
C GLN A 37 -1.50 -15.48 7.19
N PRO A 38 -1.56 -15.75 8.51
CA PRO A 38 -2.56 -15.12 9.32
C PRO A 38 -2.38 -13.61 9.17
N TYR A 39 -3.48 -12.93 8.86
CA TYR A 39 -3.61 -11.48 8.98
C TYR A 39 -4.43 -11.17 10.24
N ASP A 40 -4.21 -9.99 10.80
CA ASP A 40 -4.93 -9.47 11.97
C ASP A 40 -5.97 -8.42 11.53
N TRP A 41 -5.67 -7.65 10.47
CA TRP A 41 -6.52 -6.59 9.93
C TRP A 41 -6.78 -6.74 8.44
N THR A 42 -7.95 -6.26 8.03
CA THR A 42 -8.31 -6.12 6.62
C THR A 42 -8.42 -4.65 6.26
N VAL A 43 -7.70 -4.22 5.22
CA VAL A 43 -7.88 -2.90 4.58
C VAL A 43 -8.64 -3.09 3.28
N GLU A 44 -9.89 -2.65 3.24
CA GLU A 44 -10.75 -2.72 2.07
C GLU A 44 -10.57 -1.46 1.19
N VAL A 45 -10.33 -1.70 -0.09
CA VAL A 45 -10.25 -0.67 -1.13
C VAL A 45 -11.39 -0.90 -2.11
N LYS A 46 -12.40 -0.04 -2.03
CA LYS A 46 -13.54 -0.06 -2.94
C LYS A 46 -13.37 1.03 -3.99
N THR A 47 -13.28 0.63 -5.26
CA THR A 47 -13.21 1.58 -6.37
C THR A 47 -14.55 1.76 -7.07
N GLU A 48 -14.79 2.98 -7.54
CA GLU A 48 -16.01 3.37 -8.24
C GLU A 48 -15.71 4.49 -9.24
N GLN A 49 -16.16 4.34 -10.47
CA GLN A 49 -16.21 5.47 -11.40
C GLN A 49 -17.38 6.39 -11.03
N LEU A 50 -17.08 7.64 -10.70
CA LEU A 50 -18.10 8.62 -10.36
C LEU A 50 -18.76 9.17 -11.62
N GLU A 51 -20.07 8.96 -11.74
CA GLU A 51 -20.87 9.60 -12.77
C GLU A 51 -21.19 11.05 -12.40
N ARG A 52 -21.22 11.95 -13.40
CA ARG A 52 -21.70 13.34 -13.25
C ARG A 52 -20.91 14.23 -12.30
N GLN A 53 -19.76 13.77 -11.81
CA GLN A 53 -18.84 14.58 -11.02
C GLN A 53 -17.90 15.36 -11.94
N PHE A 54 -17.63 16.62 -11.59
CA PHE A 54 -16.77 17.52 -12.37
C PHE A 54 -17.23 17.76 -13.82
N GLU A 55 -18.53 17.59 -14.10
CA GLU A 55 -19.14 17.90 -15.39
C GLU A 55 -19.52 19.38 -15.48
N TYR A 56 -18.55 20.23 -15.79
CA TYR A 56 -18.78 21.63 -16.16
C TYR A 56 -18.24 21.91 -17.57
N GLN A 57 -18.74 22.97 -18.20
CA GLN A 57 -18.35 23.35 -19.56
C GLN A 57 -16.84 23.59 -19.64
N GLY A 58 -16.15 22.84 -20.50
CA GLY A 58 -14.68 22.91 -20.65
C GLY A 58 -13.88 22.01 -19.70
N SER A 59 -14.54 21.25 -18.81
CA SER A 59 -13.83 20.29 -17.94
C SER A 59 -13.21 19.15 -18.76
N THR A 60 -11.91 18.97 -18.59
CA THR A 60 -11.14 17.83 -19.11
C THR A 60 -11.00 16.70 -18.08
N ILE A 61 -11.41 16.93 -16.84
CA ILE A 61 -11.25 16.02 -15.70
C ILE A 61 -12.44 15.06 -15.64
N LYS A 62 -12.56 14.20 -16.65
CA LYS A 62 -13.58 13.14 -16.73
C LYS A 62 -13.07 11.96 -17.57
N PRO A 63 -13.36 10.70 -17.19
CA PRO A 63 -14.04 10.28 -15.95
C PRO A 63 -13.14 10.43 -14.71
N VAL A 64 -13.76 10.52 -13.53
CA VAL A 64 -13.10 10.50 -12.22
C VAL A 64 -13.42 9.20 -11.52
N VAL A 65 -12.42 8.58 -10.91
CA VAL A 65 -12.57 7.36 -10.13
C VAL A 65 -12.26 7.66 -8.68
N LYS A 66 -13.15 7.23 -7.79
CA LYS A 66 -12.95 7.25 -6.34
C LYS A 66 -12.42 5.88 -5.90
N ALA A 67 -11.43 5.87 -5.02
CA ALA A 67 -11.09 4.71 -4.21
C ALA A 67 -11.39 5.07 -2.74
N GLU A 68 -12.36 4.37 -2.16
CA GLU A 68 -12.74 4.47 -0.76
C GLU A 68 -11.98 3.40 0.02
N VAL A 69 -11.24 3.82 1.05
CA VAL A 69 -10.41 2.94 1.87
C VAL A 69 -11.00 2.85 3.27
N LYS A 70 -11.24 1.63 3.74
CA LYS A 70 -11.66 1.33 5.10
C LYS A 70 -10.80 0.25 5.69
N TYR A 71 -10.76 0.12 7.00
CA TYR A 71 -10.14 -1.02 7.65
C TYR A 71 -10.95 -1.53 8.84
N TYR A 72 -10.75 -2.79 9.20
CA TYR A 72 -11.40 -3.46 10.31
C TYR A 72 -10.57 -4.65 10.80
N GLU A 73 -10.78 -5.05 12.06
CA GLU A 73 -10.14 -6.24 12.65
C GLU A 73 -10.71 -7.51 12.03
N LYS A 74 -9.87 -8.54 11.89
CA LYS A 74 -10.29 -9.81 11.33
C LYS A 74 -11.45 -10.42 12.12
N GLY A 75 -12.52 -10.75 11.39
CA GLY A 75 -13.74 -11.28 11.98
C GLY A 75 -14.78 -10.21 12.35
N GLU A 76 -14.46 -8.92 12.18
CA GLU A 76 -15.37 -7.81 12.48
C GLU A 76 -15.69 -6.92 11.26
N PRO A 77 -16.19 -7.49 10.14
CA PRO A 77 -16.44 -6.74 8.91
C PRO A 77 -17.53 -5.66 9.05
N ASP A 78 -18.34 -5.70 10.10
CA ASP A 78 -19.36 -4.68 10.37
C ASP A 78 -18.79 -3.46 11.10
N ASN A 79 -17.59 -3.57 11.69
CA ASN A 79 -16.92 -2.52 12.47
C ASN A 79 -15.88 -1.77 11.63
N LYS A 80 -16.26 -1.33 10.43
CA LYS A 80 -15.34 -0.65 9.50
C LYS A 80 -15.04 0.78 9.95
N THR A 81 -13.76 1.12 10.01
CA THR A 81 -13.28 2.49 10.15
C THR A 81 -12.99 3.08 8.79
N ASP A 82 -13.64 4.19 8.45
CA ASP A 82 -13.39 4.95 7.22
C ASP A 82 -11.99 5.62 7.28
N TYR A 83 -11.02 5.17 6.49
CA TYR A 83 -9.65 5.70 6.56
C TYR A 83 -9.46 6.93 5.67
N GLU A 84 -9.58 6.77 4.36
CA GLU A 84 -9.39 7.84 3.40
C GLU A 84 -10.18 7.63 2.10
N ASN A 85 -10.49 8.74 1.42
CA ASN A 85 -10.98 8.74 0.05
C ASN A 85 -9.88 9.27 -0.86
N LEU A 86 -9.67 8.60 -1.98
CA LEU A 86 -8.70 8.97 -3.01
C LEU A 86 -9.44 9.21 -4.32
N TRP A 87 -9.10 10.28 -5.03
CA TRP A 87 -9.68 10.56 -6.34
C TRP A 87 -8.61 10.52 -7.42
N TYR A 88 -8.94 9.90 -8.54
CA TYR A 88 -8.05 9.72 -9.67
C TYR A 88 -8.71 10.13 -10.99
N HIS A 89 -7.91 10.65 -11.91
CA HIS A 89 -8.28 10.85 -13.30
C HIS A 89 -7.15 10.34 -14.19
N ASP A 90 -7.49 9.42 -15.10
CA ASP A 90 -6.53 8.71 -15.96
C ASP A 90 -5.36 8.07 -15.18
N GLY A 91 -5.63 7.57 -13.97
CA GLY A 91 -4.63 6.99 -13.09
C GLY A 91 -3.68 7.97 -12.41
N LYS A 92 -3.88 9.29 -12.58
CA LYS A 92 -3.18 10.35 -11.84
C LYS A 92 -4.01 10.75 -10.62
N PRO A 93 -3.39 10.98 -9.46
CA PRO A 93 -4.11 11.45 -8.28
C PRO A 93 -4.61 12.88 -8.51
N LEU A 94 -5.88 13.12 -8.19
CA LEU A 94 -6.51 14.45 -8.19
C LEU A 94 -6.61 15.04 -6.78
N GLY A 95 -6.86 14.19 -5.79
CA GLY A 95 -7.11 14.64 -4.43
C GLY A 95 -7.17 13.48 -3.45
N LEU A 96 -7.12 13.83 -2.18
CA LEU A 96 -7.18 12.92 -1.04
C LEU A 96 -7.95 13.59 0.10
N GLU A 97 -8.81 12.83 0.74
CA GLU A 97 -9.53 13.22 1.95
C GLU A 97 -9.26 12.16 3.01
N ARG A 98 -8.44 12.52 4.00
CA ARG A 98 -8.15 11.66 5.14
C ARG A 98 -9.23 11.85 6.20
N LYS A 99 -9.96 10.79 6.52
CA LYS A 99 -11.04 10.81 7.50
C LYS A 99 -10.55 10.41 8.90
N HIS A 100 -9.72 9.36 8.97
CA HIS A 100 -9.11 8.88 10.22
C HIS A 100 -7.61 8.74 10.06
N LYS A 101 -6.92 8.62 11.20
CA LYS A 101 -5.51 8.20 11.22
C LYS A 101 -5.42 6.71 10.93
N TYR A 102 -4.27 6.26 10.47
CA TYR A 102 -4.00 4.83 10.29
C TYR A 102 -3.63 4.24 11.65
N GLU A 103 -4.62 3.70 12.36
CA GLU A 103 -4.49 3.25 13.75
C GLU A 103 -4.50 1.71 13.86
N ILE A 104 -3.76 1.04 12.98
CA ILE A 104 -3.46 -0.39 13.12
C ILE A 104 -2.28 -0.55 14.08
N THR A 105 -2.34 -1.52 14.99
CA THR A 105 -1.29 -1.69 16.00
C THR A 105 0.02 -2.12 15.34
N GLU A 106 1.13 -1.53 15.80
CA GLU A 106 2.46 -1.89 15.31
C GLU A 106 2.72 -3.39 15.46
N GLY A 107 3.24 -4.03 14.39
CA GLY A 107 3.53 -5.47 14.36
C GLY A 107 2.35 -6.34 13.97
N GLU A 108 1.12 -5.81 13.91
CA GLU A 108 -0.03 -6.53 13.39
C GLU A 108 -0.01 -6.58 11.86
N SER A 109 -0.46 -7.73 11.35
CA SER A 109 -0.40 -8.07 9.94
C SER A 109 -1.67 -7.64 9.20
N VAL A 110 -1.51 -7.20 7.95
CA VAL A 110 -2.57 -6.57 7.16
C VAL A 110 -2.79 -7.35 5.87
N GLU A 111 -4.04 -7.70 5.57
CA GLU A 111 -4.46 -8.01 4.20
C GLU A 111 -5.08 -6.76 3.54
N ILE A 112 -4.93 -6.62 2.23
CA ILE A 112 -5.65 -5.61 1.44
C ILE A 112 -6.68 -6.32 0.58
N ARG A 113 -7.96 -5.94 0.66
CA ARG A 113 -9.03 -6.44 -0.21
C ARG A 113 -9.43 -5.38 -1.22
N VAL A 114 -9.30 -5.67 -2.51
CA VAL A 114 -9.69 -4.76 -3.59
C VAL A 114 -11.01 -5.19 -4.20
N GLU A 115 -11.98 -4.29 -4.09
CA GLU A 115 -13.29 -4.44 -4.70
C GLU A 115 -13.57 -3.35 -5.73
N HIS A 116 -14.43 -3.70 -6.69
CA HIS A 116 -14.99 -2.79 -7.66
C HIS A 116 -16.50 -2.73 -7.44
N THR A 117 -17.04 -1.52 -7.35
CA THR A 117 -18.47 -1.27 -7.11
C THR A 117 -19.32 -1.87 -8.22
N THR A 118 -18.83 -1.81 -9.46
CA THR A 118 -19.48 -2.43 -10.61
C THR A 118 -18.96 -3.85 -10.86
N GLY A 119 -19.76 -4.68 -11.54
CA GLY A 119 -19.33 -6.00 -12.01
C GLY A 119 -18.44 -5.97 -13.25
N SER A 120 -18.24 -4.79 -13.86
CA SER A 120 -17.45 -4.60 -15.08
C SER A 120 -16.55 -3.38 -14.90
N PRO A 121 -15.44 -3.53 -14.14
CA PRO A 121 -14.62 -2.41 -13.76
C PRO A 121 -13.93 -1.78 -14.97
N THR A 122 -13.81 -0.45 -14.97
CA THR A 122 -13.16 0.27 -16.06
C THR A 122 -11.65 0.29 -15.92
N SER A 123 -10.94 0.67 -16.99
CA SER A 123 -9.49 0.91 -16.94
C SER A 123 -9.11 1.92 -15.84
N GLY A 124 -9.96 2.93 -15.60
CA GLY A 124 -9.74 3.90 -14.52
C GLY A 124 -9.78 3.27 -13.13
N GLU A 125 -10.70 2.33 -12.90
CA GLU A 125 -10.83 1.61 -11.64
C GLU A 125 -9.61 0.72 -11.36
N TYR A 126 -9.11 -0.01 -12.35
CA TYR A 126 -7.86 -0.78 -12.20
C TYR A 126 -6.65 0.11 -11.89
N LYS A 127 -6.53 1.27 -12.55
CA LYS A 127 -5.46 2.25 -12.26
C LYS A 127 -5.57 2.81 -10.85
N ALA A 128 -6.78 3.14 -10.41
CA ALA A 128 -7.05 3.65 -9.07
C ALA A 128 -6.74 2.60 -8.00
N ALA A 129 -7.15 1.34 -8.21
CA ALA A 129 -6.83 0.22 -7.33
C ALA A 129 -5.31 0.02 -7.20
N ALA A 130 -4.57 -0.02 -8.31
CA ALA A 130 -3.11 -0.16 -8.28
C ALA A 130 -2.41 0.96 -7.48
N ASN A 131 -2.85 2.21 -7.65
CA ASN A 131 -2.34 3.34 -6.87
C ASN A 131 -2.69 3.21 -5.38
N ALA A 132 -3.94 2.84 -5.06
CA ALA A 132 -4.40 2.68 -3.68
C ALA A 132 -3.65 1.55 -2.96
N ILE A 133 -3.41 0.41 -3.63
CA ILE A 133 -2.57 -0.68 -3.09
C ILE A 133 -1.19 -0.15 -2.72
N SER A 134 -0.51 0.54 -3.66
CA SER A 134 0.83 1.09 -3.41
C SER A 134 0.82 2.10 -2.25
N ARG A 135 -0.22 2.93 -2.16
CA ARG A 135 -0.38 3.93 -1.10
C ARG A 135 -0.54 3.27 0.28
N ILE A 136 -1.44 2.30 0.39
CA ILE A 136 -1.71 1.57 1.62
C ILE A 136 -0.48 0.79 2.04
N LEU A 137 0.18 0.10 1.11
CA LEU A 137 1.42 -0.63 1.40
C LEU A 137 2.50 0.28 2.02
N LEU A 138 2.67 1.50 1.51
CA LEU A 138 3.59 2.46 2.08
C LEU A 138 3.15 2.93 3.47
N ASP A 139 1.87 3.21 3.66
CA ASP A 139 1.34 3.60 4.97
C ASP A 139 1.49 2.46 6.00
N SER A 140 1.19 1.21 5.63
CA SER A 140 1.42 0.03 6.47
C SER A 140 2.90 -0.15 6.82
N TYR A 141 3.81 0.03 5.85
CA TYR A 141 5.26 -0.02 6.09
C TYR A 141 5.72 1.06 7.09
N LEU A 142 5.22 2.29 6.97
CA LEU A 142 5.53 3.38 7.90
C LEU A 142 5.07 3.09 9.33
N HIS A 143 3.98 2.32 9.49
CA HIS A 143 3.44 1.89 10.78
C HIS A 143 3.96 0.50 11.21
N ARG A 144 4.93 -0.07 10.49
CA ARG A 144 5.49 -1.41 10.71
C ARG A 144 4.43 -2.50 10.83
N CYS A 145 3.37 -2.35 10.03
CA CYS A 145 2.31 -3.34 9.87
C CYS A 145 2.60 -4.08 8.56
N PRO A 146 3.09 -5.33 8.58
CA PRO A 146 3.41 -6.04 7.34
C PRO A 146 2.14 -6.34 6.54
N VAL A 147 2.13 -5.95 5.26
CA VAL A 147 1.10 -6.40 4.32
C VAL A 147 1.44 -7.80 3.86
N VAL A 148 0.63 -8.78 4.24
CA VAL A 148 0.89 -10.20 3.96
C VAL A 148 0.33 -10.62 2.60
N ILE A 149 -0.82 -10.07 2.21
CA ILE A 149 -1.50 -10.41 0.94
C ILE A 149 -2.40 -9.30 0.45
N VAL A 150 -2.59 -9.24 -0.87
CA VAL A 150 -3.60 -8.41 -1.54
C VAL A 150 -4.58 -9.32 -2.28
N HIS A 151 -5.80 -9.43 -1.76
CA HIS A 151 -6.89 -10.09 -2.45
C HIS A 151 -7.50 -9.14 -3.48
N ILE A 152 -7.56 -9.58 -4.73
CA ILE A 152 -8.07 -8.84 -5.87
C ILE A 152 -9.36 -9.52 -6.35
N LYS A 153 -10.37 -8.71 -6.65
CA LYS A 153 -11.61 -9.19 -7.29
C LYS A 153 -11.32 -9.98 -8.57
N GLU A 154 -12.05 -11.08 -8.75
CA GLU A 154 -11.95 -11.96 -9.93
C GLU A 154 -12.00 -11.18 -11.26
N GLY A 155 -11.14 -11.58 -12.20
CA GLY A 155 -10.96 -10.94 -13.50
C GLY A 155 -10.10 -9.67 -13.50
N SER A 156 -9.65 -9.19 -12.33
CA SER A 156 -8.98 -7.89 -12.21
C SER A 156 -7.46 -8.00 -11.99
N LEU A 157 -6.93 -9.20 -11.67
CA LEU A 157 -5.52 -9.41 -11.33
C LEU A 157 -4.58 -8.94 -12.45
N GLY A 158 -4.80 -9.41 -13.68
CA GLY A 158 -3.91 -9.09 -14.81
C GLY A 158 -3.85 -7.59 -15.12
N ALA A 159 -4.99 -6.90 -15.04
CA ALA A 159 -5.07 -5.46 -15.30
C ALA A 159 -4.37 -4.63 -14.21
N ILE A 160 -4.66 -4.93 -12.93
CA ILE A 160 -4.04 -4.24 -11.79
C ILE A 160 -2.53 -4.51 -11.76
N SER A 161 -2.12 -5.77 -11.96
CA SER A 161 -0.70 -6.16 -12.04
C SER A 161 0.05 -5.43 -13.15
N SER A 162 -0.56 -5.29 -14.34
CA SER A 162 0.02 -4.52 -15.44
C SER A 162 0.23 -3.04 -15.07
N TYR A 163 -0.71 -2.44 -14.33
CA TYR A 163 -0.58 -1.06 -13.86
C TYR A 163 0.42 -0.87 -12.71
N LEU A 164 0.60 -1.89 -11.87
CA LEU A 164 1.70 -1.90 -10.90
C LEU A 164 3.03 -2.01 -11.63
N GLN A 165 3.15 -2.88 -12.63
CA GLN A 165 4.39 -3.04 -13.40
C GLN A 165 4.83 -1.76 -14.14
N ALA A 166 3.87 -1.00 -14.66
CA ALA A 166 4.11 0.32 -15.23
C ALA A 166 4.67 1.35 -14.22
N ARG A 167 4.69 1.02 -12.92
CA ARG A 167 5.22 1.82 -11.81
C ARG A 167 6.39 1.13 -11.10
N ASN A 168 7.24 0.43 -11.86
CA ASN A 168 8.47 -0.22 -11.40
C ASN A 168 8.28 -1.43 -10.46
N TRP A 169 7.07 -1.98 -10.40
CA TRP A 169 6.89 -3.31 -9.86
C TRP A 169 7.34 -4.34 -10.91
N LYS A 170 8.02 -5.40 -10.48
CA LYS A 170 8.47 -6.49 -11.35
C LYS A 170 7.84 -7.78 -10.90
N ILE A 171 7.48 -8.63 -11.84
CA ILE A 171 6.98 -9.97 -11.53
C ILE A 171 8.16 -10.80 -11.04
N GLN A 172 8.00 -11.47 -9.92
CA GLN A 172 8.94 -12.49 -9.49
C GLN A 172 8.70 -13.76 -10.32
N THR A 173 9.64 -14.09 -11.19
CA THR A 173 9.66 -15.36 -11.94
C THR A 173 10.32 -16.44 -11.09
N GLU A 174 9.78 -17.66 -11.12
CA GLU A 174 10.24 -18.80 -10.31
C GLU A 174 11.72 -19.18 -10.56
N GLU A 175 12.29 -18.81 -11.73
CA GLU A 175 13.65 -19.16 -12.14
C GLU A 175 14.75 -18.24 -11.58
N ALA A 176 14.47 -17.42 -10.59
CA ALA A 176 15.48 -16.55 -10.01
C ALA A 176 16.46 -17.34 -9.11
N ASP A 177 17.47 -17.97 -9.72
CA ASP A 177 18.68 -18.49 -9.02
C ASP A 177 19.47 -17.37 -8.31
N VAL A 178 19.11 -16.12 -8.57
CA VAL A 178 19.69 -14.94 -7.94
C VAL A 178 18.74 -14.43 -6.87
N ALA A 179 19.23 -14.39 -5.62
CA ALA A 179 18.53 -13.73 -4.53
C ALA A 179 18.26 -12.26 -4.92
N VAL A 180 17.00 -11.94 -5.20
CA VAL A 180 16.58 -10.57 -5.45
C VAL A 180 16.49 -9.88 -4.09
N ALA A 181 17.40 -8.93 -3.84
CA ALA A 181 17.31 -8.04 -2.70
C ALA A 181 16.18 -7.03 -2.92
N ALA A 182 14.95 -7.47 -2.72
CA ALA A 182 13.76 -6.61 -2.80
C ALA A 182 13.53 -5.93 -1.44
N ALA A 183 13.37 -4.60 -1.46
CA ALA A 183 12.99 -3.85 -0.28
C ALA A 183 11.51 -4.07 0.09
N VAL A 184 10.67 -4.35 -0.91
CA VAL A 184 9.22 -4.52 -0.74
C VAL A 184 8.73 -5.61 -1.70
N ASN A 185 8.07 -6.62 -1.13
CA ASN A 185 7.35 -7.67 -1.87
C ASN A 185 5.85 -7.46 -1.74
N LEU A 186 5.10 -7.87 -2.76
CA LEU A 186 3.66 -7.76 -2.84
C LEU A 186 3.08 -9.06 -3.39
N PHE A 187 2.31 -9.76 -2.56
CA PHE A 187 1.65 -11.00 -2.94
C PHE A 187 0.22 -10.69 -3.36
N LEU A 188 -0.06 -10.80 -4.66
CA LEU A 188 -1.41 -10.64 -5.21
C LEU A 188 -2.07 -12.00 -5.33
N GLN A 189 -3.35 -12.07 -4.95
CA GLN A 189 -4.17 -13.24 -5.14
C GLN A 189 -5.54 -12.84 -5.65
N GLU A 190 -6.01 -13.51 -6.71
CA GLU A 190 -7.36 -13.34 -7.23
C GLU A 190 -8.35 -14.19 -6.43
N GLY A 191 -9.40 -13.59 -5.86
CA GLY A 191 -10.32 -14.29 -4.96
C GLY A 191 -9.63 -14.97 -3.76
N ASP A 192 -10.28 -15.97 -3.18
CA ASP A 192 -9.73 -16.72 -2.02
C ASP A 192 -8.86 -17.92 -2.45
N ASP A 193 -9.00 -18.41 -3.68
CA ASP A 193 -8.30 -19.59 -4.22
C ASP A 193 -7.82 -19.43 -5.68
N GLY A 194 -7.91 -18.22 -6.24
CA GLY A 194 -7.59 -17.98 -7.65
C GLY A 194 -6.11 -17.79 -7.95
N ALA A 195 -5.84 -17.18 -9.10
CA ALA A 195 -4.48 -16.96 -9.59
C ALA A 195 -3.65 -16.13 -8.59
N LYS A 196 -2.38 -16.53 -8.43
CA LYS A 196 -1.43 -15.87 -7.53
C LYS A 196 -0.32 -15.24 -8.34
N GLN A 197 0.15 -14.08 -7.89
CA GLN A 197 1.26 -13.39 -8.51
C GLN A 197 2.05 -12.63 -7.46
N THR A 198 3.37 -12.87 -7.41
CA THR A 198 4.27 -12.10 -6.57
C THR A 198 4.94 -11.01 -7.38
N LEU A 199 4.92 -9.79 -6.85
CA LEU A 199 5.63 -8.66 -7.41
C LEU A 199 6.64 -8.14 -6.37
N TYR A 200 7.73 -7.57 -6.85
CA TYR A 200 8.68 -6.83 -6.02
C TYR A 200 8.88 -5.42 -6.58
N TYR A 201 9.17 -4.47 -5.70
CA TYR A 201 9.48 -3.10 -6.12
C TYR A 201 10.97 -2.96 -6.42
N GLU A 202 11.30 -2.50 -7.63
CA GLU A 202 12.67 -2.17 -8.04
C GLU A 202 12.91 -0.67 -7.84
N SER A 203 13.83 -0.31 -6.94
CA SER A 203 14.28 1.08 -6.82
C SER A 203 15.11 1.44 -8.05
N ILE A 204 14.77 2.56 -8.68
CA ILE A 204 15.63 3.23 -9.67
C ILE A 204 16.83 3.84 -8.96
#